data_AF-A0A381ZPE2-F1
#
_entry.id   AF-A0A381ZPE2-F1
#
_cell.length_a   1.000
_cell.length_b   1.000
_cell.length_c   1.000
_cell.angle_alpha   90.00
_cell.angle_beta   90.00
_cell.angle_gamma   90.00
#
_symmetry.space_group_name_H-M   'P 1'
#
loop_
_entity.id
_entity.type
_entity.pdbx_description
1 polymer ?
#
loop_
_entity_poly.entity_id
_entity_poly.type
_entity_poly.pdbx_seq_one_letter_code
_entity_poly.pdbx_strand_id
1 'polypeptide(L)'
;MGTWNKPPKKSPWDKGTPPPDIDELLNNLQNKFKFGMPKKGGLTLILIVAVVVWLATGIFIVDPEEQGVIKRFGEVTNVVGPGPHYHLPAPIETVQIEPVTSVRRL
;
A
#
# COMPACT_ATOMS: atom_id res chain seq x y z
N MET A 1 42.74 -61.05 -34.44
CA MET A 1 42.08 -59.86 -35.01
C MET A 1 41.37 -59.15 -33.89
N GLY A 2 41.90 -58.04 -33.41
CA GLY A 2 41.22 -57.21 -32.41
C GLY A 2 41.04 -55.81 -33.00
N THR A 3 39.90 -55.18 -32.72
CA THR A 3 39.82 -53.84 -32.09
C THR A 3 38.38 -53.39 -31.93
N TRP A 4 38.08 -52.94 -30.70
CA TRP A 4 37.29 -51.75 -30.37
C TRP A 4 35.78 -51.73 -30.62
N ASN A 5 35.03 -52.17 -29.61
CA ASN A 5 33.80 -51.47 -29.23
C ASN A 5 33.92 -51.07 -27.75
N LYS A 6 34.24 -49.80 -27.48
CA LYS A 6 34.21 -49.24 -26.12
C LYS A 6 32.96 -48.37 -26.01
N PRO A 7 32.17 -48.46 -24.93
CA PRO A 7 31.05 -47.55 -24.72
C PRO A 7 31.57 -46.11 -24.62
N PRO A 8 30.83 -45.11 -25.13
CA PRO A 8 31.29 -43.72 -25.08
C PRO A 8 31.53 -43.30 -23.63
N LYS A 9 32.70 -42.73 -23.35
CA LYS A 9 33.01 -42.11 -22.05
C LYS A 9 32.05 -40.94 -21.84
N LYS A 10 31.12 -41.06 -20.89
CA LYS A 10 30.38 -39.91 -20.36
C LYS A 10 31.38 -38.93 -19.75
N SER A 11 31.41 -37.71 -20.28
CA SER A 11 32.28 -36.64 -19.77
C SER A 11 31.62 -35.95 -18.57
N PRO A 12 32.38 -35.46 -17.56
CA PRO A 12 31.81 -34.84 -16.35
C PRO A 12 31.10 -33.50 -16.61
N TRP A 13 31.23 -32.96 -17.82
CA TRP A 13 30.84 -31.62 -18.24
C TRP A 13 29.40 -31.51 -18.75
N ASP A 14 28.65 -32.61 -18.81
CA ASP A 14 27.20 -32.62 -19.14
C ASP A 14 26.30 -32.10 -18.02
N LYS A 15 26.85 -31.59 -16.92
CA LYS A 15 26.09 -30.85 -15.91
C LYS A 15 25.99 -29.38 -16.30
N GLY A 16 25.35 -29.12 -17.44
CA GLY A 16 24.74 -27.82 -17.65
C GLY A 16 23.71 -27.65 -16.53
N THR A 17 23.94 -26.70 -15.63
CA THR A 17 22.85 -26.12 -14.84
C THR A 17 21.71 -25.85 -15.81
N PRO A 18 20.52 -26.44 -15.62
CA PRO A 18 19.36 -26.03 -16.41
C PRO A 18 19.32 -24.50 -16.38
N PRO A 19 19.24 -23.81 -17.53
CA PRO A 19 18.97 -22.38 -17.50
C PRO A 19 17.72 -22.22 -16.62
N PRO A 20 17.69 -21.27 -15.68
CA PRO A 20 16.54 -21.09 -14.80
C PRO A 20 15.26 -21.16 -15.63
N ASP A 21 14.48 -22.23 -15.46
CA ASP A 21 13.40 -22.53 -16.39
C ASP A 21 12.45 -21.34 -16.34
N ILE A 22 12.24 -20.68 -17.49
CA ILE A 22 11.43 -19.46 -17.55
C ILE A 22 10.03 -19.75 -17.01
N ASP A 23 9.54 -20.98 -17.24
CA ASP A 23 8.28 -21.47 -16.70
C ASP A 23 8.32 -21.60 -15.17
N GLU A 24 9.43 -22.03 -14.58
CA GLU A 24 9.58 -22.14 -13.13
C GLU A 24 9.72 -20.74 -12.48
N LEU A 25 10.40 -19.81 -13.15
CA LEU A 25 10.45 -18.40 -12.75
C LEU A 25 9.07 -17.73 -12.82
N LEU A 26 8.33 -17.96 -13.90
CA LEU A 26 6.97 -17.46 -14.07
C LEU A 26 6.01 -18.08 -13.05
N ASN A 27 6.11 -19.39 -12.79
CA ASN A 27 5.28 -20.07 -11.81
C ASN A 27 5.61 -19.64 -10.37
N ASN A 28 6.88 -19.46 -10.03
CA ASN A 28 7.30 -18.96 -8.72
C ASN A 28 6.91 -17.49 -8.51
N LEU A 29 6.95 -16.67 -9.57
CA LEU A 29 6.46 -15.30 -9.54
C LEU A 29 4.94 -15.25 -9.37
N GLN A 30 4.20 -16.05 -10.15
CA GLN A 30 2.75 -16.14 -10.06
C GLN A 30 2.30 -16.71 -8.71
N ASN A 31 3.02 -17.68 -8.15
CA ASN A 31 2.73 -18.25 -6.84
C ASN A 31 3.02 -17.27 -5.70
N LYS A 32 4.08 -16.47 -5.78
CA LYS A 32 4.34 -15.37 -4.83
C LYS A 32 3.26 -14.28 -4.95
N PHE A 33 2.80 -13.99 -6.17
CA PHE A 33 1.72 -13.04 -6.42
C PHE A 33 0.37 -13.55 -5.91
N LYS A 34 0.10 -14.86 -6.03
CA LYS A 34 -1.08 -15.53 -5.45
C LYS A 34 -1.00 -15.69 -3.93
N PHE A 35 0.19 -15.70 -3.35
CA PHE A 35 0.39 -15.82 -1.88
C PHE A 35 0.05 -14.52 -1.13
N GLY A 36 0.13 -13.37 -1.81
CA GLY A 36 -0.38 -12.07 -1.30
C GLY A 36 -1.88 -11.84 -1.54
N MET A 37 -2.54 -12.70 -2.33
CA MET A 37 -3.98 -12.66 -2.56
C MET A 37 -4.67 -13.76 -1.75
N PRO A 38 -5.25 -13.45 -0.59
CA PRO A 38 -6.03 -14.44 0.14
C PRO A 38 -7.17 -14.97 -0.74
N LYS A 39 -7.43 -16.29 -0.70
CA LYS A 39 -8.47 -17.01 -1.46
C LYS A 39 -9.91 -16.45 -1.29
N LYS A 40 -10.10 -15.41 -0.48
CA LYS A 40 -11.28 -14.53 -0.42
C LYS A 40 -11.04 -13.24 -1.22
N GLY A 41 -10.61 -13.37 -2.48
CA GLY A 41 -10.05 -12.27 -3.29
C GLY A 41 -10.99 -11.07 -3.46
N GLY A 42 -12.30 -11.30 -3.56
CA GLY A 42 -13.28 -10.19 -3.63
C GLY A 42 -13.36 -9.38 -2.34
N LEU A 43 -13.51 -10.03 -1.19
CA LEU A 43 -13.71 -9.34 0.09
C LEU A 43 -12.48 -8.53 0.51
N THR A 44 -11.28 -9.06 0.26
CA THR A 44 -10.03 -8.37 0.60
C THR A 44 -9.81 -7.16 -0.30
N LEU A 45 -10.10 -7.29 -1.60
CA LEU A 45 -10.04 -6.17 -2.53
C LEU A 45 -11.04 -5.07 -2.14
N ILE A 46 -12.27 -5.45 -1.81
CA ILE A 46 -13.31 -4.53 -1.33
C ILE A 46 -12.85 -3.82 -0.05
N LEU A 47 -12.26 -4.54 0.90
CA LEU A 47 -11.73 -3.96 2.13
C LEU A 47 -10.62 -2.93 1.86
N ILE A 48 -9.67 -3.26 0.97
CA ILE A 48 -8.60 -2.35 0.59
C ILE A 48 -9.17 -1.09 -0.08
N VAL A 49 -10.09 -1.25 -1.02
CA VAL A 49 -10.74 -0.12 -1.70
C VAL A 49 -11.52 0.73 -0.70
N ALA A 50 -12.27 0.12 0.21
CA ALA A 50 -13.00 0.83 1.26
C ALA A 50 -12.06 1.62 2.17
N VAL A 51 -10.91 1.06 2.56
CA VAL A 51 -9.90 1.77 3.36
C VAL A 51 -9.29 2.93 2.59
N VAL A 52 -8.99 2.76 1.30
CA VAL A 52 -8.44 3.84 0.46
C VAL A 52 -9.45 4.99 0.31
N VAL A 53 -10.71 4.66 0.03
CA VAL A 53 -11.79 5.66 -0.05
C VAL A 53 -11.97 6.36 1.30
N TRP A 54 -11.97 5.61 2.40
CA TRP A 54 -12.06 6.15 3.75
C TRP A 54 -10.90 7.11 4.04
N LEU A 55 -9.66 6.73 3.75
CA LEU A 55 -8.50 7.63 3.92
C LEU A 55 -8.60 8.89 3.06
N ALA A 56 -9.16 8.79 1.85
CA ALA A 56 -9.35 9.95 0.98
C ALA A 56 -10.38 10.95 1.54
N THR A 57 -11.34 10.52 2.36
CA THR A 57 -12.31 11.45 2.99
C THR A 57 -11.70 12.29 4.12
N GLY A 58 -10.45 12.04 4.50
CA GLY A 58 -9.73 12.85 5.50
C GLY A 58 -9.09 14.14 4.96
N ILE A 59 -9.18 14.40 3.66
CA ILE A 59 -8.67 15.63 3.05
C ILE A 59 -9.73 16.74 3.20
N PHE A 60 -9.33 17.89 3.74
CA PHE A 60 -10.19 19.06 3.89
C PHE A 60 -9.41 20.35 3.62
N ILE A 61 -10.13 21.44 3.37
CA ILE A 61 -9.57 22.76 3.12
C ILE A 61 -10.21 23.70 4.13
N VAL A 62 -9.39 24.52 4.79
CA VAL A 62 -9.83 25.54 5.75
C VAL A 62 -9.80 26.90 5.08
N ASP A 63 -10.90 27.64 5.17
CA ASP A 63 -11.00 28.97 4.60
C ASP A 63 -10.18 30.02 5.38
N PRO A 64 -9.80 31.15 4.76
CA PRO A 64 -8.99 32.20 5.39
C PRO A 64 -9.60 32.84 6.64
N GLU A 65 -10.93 32.80 6.76
CA GLU A 65 -11.70 33.37 7.86
C GLU A 65 -12.06 32.34 8.95
N GLU A 66 -11.59 31.10 8.79
CA GLU A 66 -11.90 29.98 9.66
C GLU A 66 -10.62 29.38 10.27
N GLN A 67 -10.76 28.77 11.45
CA GLN A 67 -9.72 27.90 12.01
C GLN A 67 -10.28 26.50 12.18
N GLY A 68 -9.55 25.52 11.66
CA GLY A 68 -9.85 24.11 11.87
C GLY A 68 -9.29 23.66 13.22
N VAL A 69 -10.13 23.30 14.16
CA VAL A 69 -9.72 22.65 15.40
C VAL A 69 -9.80 21.14 15.21
N ILE A 70 -8.65 20.47 15.19
CA ILE A 70 -8.56 19.02 15.07
C ILE A 70 -8.65 18.42 16.48
N LYS A 71 -9.69 17.63 16.69
CA LYS A 71 -9.90 16.87 17.93
C LYS A 71 -9.59 15.41 17.68
N ARG A 72 -8.64 14.84 18.42
CA ARG A 72 -8.32 13.42 18.39
C ARG A 72 -8.91 12.78 19.64
N PHE A 73 -9.82 11.84 19.48
CA PHE A 73 -10.56 11.21 20.61
C PHE A 73 -11.21 12.19 21.60
N GLY A 74 -11.67 13.36 21.12
CA GLY A 74 -12.32 14.38 21.96
C GLY A 74 -11.36 15.37 22.63
N GLU A 75 -10.05 15.16 22.54
CA GLU A 75 -9.04 16.11 23.01
C GLU A 75 -8.56 17.01 21.86
N VAL A 76 -8.41 18.31 22.12
CA VAL A 76 -7.88 19.27 21.14
C VAL A 76 -6.38 18.99 20.95
N THR A 77 -6.01 18.46 19.79
CA THR A 77 -4.61 18.14 19.47
C THR A 77 -3.95 19.27 18.70
N ASN A 78 -4.67 19.87 17.74
CA ASN A 78 -4.08 20.87 16.86
C ASN A 78 -5.10 21.91 16.41
N VAL A 79 -4.62 23.14 16.22
CA VAL A 79 -5.37 24.22 15.58
C VAL A 79 -4.67 24.50 14.25
N VAL A 80 -5.38 24.25 13.15
CA VAL A 80 -4.88 24.49 11.80
C VAL A 80 -5.44 25.80 11.25
N GLY A 81 -4.57 26.58 10.62
CA GLY A 81 -4.93 27.80 9.92
C GLY A 81 -5.40 27.55 8.48
N PRO A 82 -5.54 28.61 7.66
CA PRO A 82 -6.04 28.52 6.30
C PRO A 82 -5.18 27.63 5.39
N GLY A 83 -5.81 26.84 4.53
CA GLY A 83 -5.13 25.98 3.55
C GLY A 83 -5.61 24.53 3.52
N PRO A 84 -5.02 23.70 2.64
CA PRO A 84 -5.32 22.28 2.55
C PRO A 84 -4.67 21.52 3.70
N HIS A 85 -5.46 20.78 4.45
CA HIS A 85 -5.02 19.95 5.57
C HIS A 85 -5.50 18.51 5.41
N TYR A 86 -4.81 17.60 6.07
CA TYR A 86 -5.18 16.20 6.12
C TYR A 86 -5.40 15.79 7.58
N HIS A 87 -6.54 15.16 7.85
CA HIS A 87 -6.81 14.52 9.13
C HIS A 87 -7.14 13.05 8.90
N LEU A 88 -7.02 12.24 9.95
CA LEU A 88 -7.50 10.88 9.91
C LEU A 88 -9.03 10.89 9.92
N PRO A 89 -9.69 10.22 8.98
CA PRO A 89 -11.15 10.15 8.94
C PRO A 89 -11.72 9.52 10.22
N ALA A 90 -12.99 9.83 10.52
CA ALA A 90 -13.69 9.31 11.68
C ALA A 90 -13.62 7.77 11.73
N PRO A 91 -13.40 7.14 12.90
CA PRO A 91 -13.63 7.68 14.25
C PRO A 91 -12.37 8.19 14.99
N ILE A 92 -11.21 8.28 14.33
CA ILE A 92 -9.94 8.59 15.00
C ILE A 92 -9.85 10.09 15.32
N GLU A 93 -10.20 10.94 14.35
CA GLU A 93 -10.18 12.40 14.49
C GLU A 93 -11.50 13.01 14.02
N THR A 94 -11.89 14.11 14.65
CA THR A 94 -13.04 14.94 14.27
C THR A 94 -12.55 16.37 14.08
N VAL A 95 -12.87 16.96 12.94
CA VAL A 95 -12.55 18.36 12.65
C VAL A 95 -13.76 19.22 13.01
N GLN A 96 -13.54 20.26 13.82
CA GLN A 96 -14.51 21.33 14.03
C GLN A 96 -13.93 22.61 13.46
N ILE A 97 -14.60 23.17 12.46
CA ILE A 97 -14.20 24.42 11.83
C ILE A 97 -14.97 25.53 12.54
N GLU A 98 -14.27 26.44 13.21
CA GLU A 98 -14.88 27.53 13.98
C GLU A 98 -14.43 28.89 13.41
N PRO A 99 -15.35 29.86 13.25
CA PRO A 99 -15.02 31.17 12.71
C PRO A 99 -14.18 31.98 13.72
N VAL A 100 -13.04 32.50 13.28
CA VAL A 100 -12.22 33.36 14.15
C VAL A 100 -12.93 34.72 14.30
N THR A 101 -13.39 35.02 15.51
CA THR A 101 -13.97 36.34 15.79
C THR A 101 -12.85 37.38 15.70
N SER A 102 -12.87 38.18 14.63
CA SER A 102 -11.99 39.32 14.42
C SER A 102 -12.10 40.25 15.62
N VAL A 103 -11.07 40.29 16.47
CA VAL A 103 -11.01 41.23 17.60
C VAL A 103 -10.96 42.64 17.01
N ARG A 104 -12.12 43.30 16.99
CA ARG A 104 -12.27 44.70 16.58
C ARG A 104 -11.51 45.55 17.59
N ARG A 105 -10.32 46.03 17.21
CA ARG A 105 -9.65 47.11 17.95
C ARG A 105 -10.47 48.38 17.73
N LEU A 106 -10.91 48.97 18.85
CA LEU A 106 -11.61 50.25 18.92
C LEU A 106 -10.67 51.41 18.63
#